data_AF-A0A3P6PD45-F1
#
_entry.id   AF-A0A3P6PD45-F1
#
_cell.length_a   1.000
_cell.length_b   1.000
_cell.length_c   1.000
_cell.angle_alpha   90.00
_cell.angle_beta   90.00
_cell.angle_gamma   90.00
#
_symmetry.space_group_name_H-M   'P 1'
#
loop_
_entity.id
_entity.type
_entity.pdbx_description
1 polymer ?
#
loop_
_entity_poly.entity_id
_entity_poly.type
_entity_poly.pdbx_seq_one_letter_code
_entity_poly.pdbx_strand_id
1 'polypeptide(L)'
;MYESKDQSHSRAINNIRQIYTSCMDQQRLAQLGGTELVKAIEVYYTLYSTPSNHTLHRSRSTQMGYWPIVHGEKWHANDFDLTNLLIYTSVTRSMEIFLDIYVSQDQRNVSRRMIHVDQGSLGLGGSARAYYLNMTRYTKQMRAYRQYMINKILLVAEDAGEPRTREEIAKGVEEIIDLEKQIAEIMISEEHRRNYTRLYNSHKLSELNELFPLVDWDRYFRAVMPEDLHDYLNTDPDIIVNEMEFLKKLTDLLRAADPRIITNYIVWRYTSAWSFQLDSRYDDVQQDFLRMLIGKERKSPRWKDCSSAASSRMAYAASALYVREYFNEADKNAAMEMIRDLHEAFREMVTHNDWMDEQTRKIAIEKSRAMQSLIGYPDFVLSDEKLDDFYKLLKFEPGDTYAAMVQKTTKWKQDRAFRRLIEPVDKSDFGISSSTVNAFYSSLKNSITFPAAVLQSPLFDRSFPK
;
A
#
# COMPACT_ATOMS: atom_id res chain seq x y z
N MET A 1 -3.14 -23.84 8.96
CA MET A 1 -1.95 -23.03 8.57
C MET A 1 -1.48 -22.09 9.67
N TYR A 2 -2.27 -21.09 10.08
CA TYR A 2 -1.81 -20.05 11.02
C TYR A 2 -1.94 -20.39 12.51
N GLU A 3 -2.82 -21.33 12.87
CA GLU A 3 -3.16 -21.67 14.26
C GLU A 3 -2.32 -22.82 14.86
N SER A 4 -1.32 -23.31 14.14
CA SER A 4 -0.42 -24.35 14.65
C SER A 4 0.32 -23.82 15.90
N LYS A 5 0.25 -24.60 16.99
CA LYS A 5 0.90 -24.29 18.26
C LYS A 5 2.39 -24.63 18.27
N ASP A 6 2.85 -25.42 17.31
CA ASP A 6 4.24 -25.84 17.21
C ASP A 6 5.08 -24.72 16.61
N GLN A 7 6.21 -24.41 17.25
CA GLN A 7 7.17 -23.47 16.69
C GLN A 7 7.82 -24.09 15.45
N SER A 8 7.80 -23.34 14.35
CA SER A 8 8.54 -23.72 13.14
C SER A 8 10.02 -23.41 13.33
N HIS A 9 10.90 -24.16 12.66
CA HIS A 9 12.32 -23.81 12.57
C HIS A 9 12.55 -22.50 11.78
N SER A 10 11.64 -22.12 10.88
CA SER A 10 11.68 -20.84 10.18
C SER A 10 11.14 -19.70 11.04
N ARG A 11 11.95 -18.66 11.23
CA ARG A 11 11.54 -17.39 11.85
C ARG A 11 10.45 -16.70 11.03
N ALA A 12 10.53 -16.71 9.70
CA ALA A 12 9.53 -16.10 8.84
C ALA A 12 8.14 -16.74 9.02
N ILE A 13 8.09 -18.07 9.17
CA ILE A 13 6.85 -18.81 9.48
C ILE A 13 6.31 -18.43 10.86
N ASN A 14 7.17 -18.31 11.87
CA ASN A 14 6.75 -17.89 13.20
C ASN A 14 6.23 -16.44 13.19
N ASN A 15 6.90 -15.53 12.47
CA ASN A 15 6.51 -14.13 12.34
C ASN A 15 5.12 -13.97 11.70
N ILE A 16 4.82 -14.68 10.61
CA ILE A 16 3.48 -14.58 9.99
C ILE A 16 2.38 -15.16 10.90
N ARG A 17 2.68 -16.23 11.66
CA ARG A 17 1.75 -16.75 12.67
C ARG A 17 1.54 -15.75 13.80
N GLN A 18 2.58 -15.06 14.26
CA GLN A 18 2.48 -14.00 15.26
C GLN A 18 1.60 -12.84 14.79
N ILE A 19 1.74 -12.38 13.53
CA ILE A 19 0.86 -11.35 12.96
C ILE A 19 -0.60 -11.81 13.01
N TYR A 20 -0.86 -13.06 12.62
CA TYR A 20 -2.21 -13.63 12.64
C TYR A 20 -2.77 -13.71 14.06
N THR A 21 -2.02 -14.27 15.01
CA THR A 21 -2.49 -14.44 16.39
C THR A 21 -2.70 -13.10 17.10
N SER A 22 -1.82 -12.12 16.89
CA SER A 22 -2.01 -10.76 17.43
C SER A 22 -3.19 -10.02 16.80
N CYS A 23 -3.50 -10.28 15.53
CA CYS A 23 -4.73 -9.77 14.92
C CYS A 23 -6.00 -10.42 15.51
N MET A 24 -5.91 -11.70 15.88
CA MET A 24 -7.01 -12.49 16.44
C MET A 24 -7.29 -12.17 17.92
N ASP A 25 -6.34 -11.60 18.65
CA ASP A 25 -6.45 -11.31 20.08
C ASP A 25 -7.34 -10.08 20.35
N GLN A 26 -8.66 -10.29 20.27
CA GLN A 26 -9.64 -9.24 20.52
C GLN A 26 -9.65 -8.74 21.98
N GLN A 27 -9.21 -9.58 22.93
CA GLN A 27 -9.12 -9.16 24.33
C GLN A 27 -8.01 -8.11 24.50
N ARG A 28 -6.85 -8.34 23.89
CA ARG A 28 -5.76 -7.38 23.89
C ARG A 28 -6.13 -6.09 23.15
N LEU A 29 -6.81 -6.19 22.01
CA LEU A 29 -7.29 -5.01 21.27
C LEU A 29 -8.30 -4.20 22.11
N ALA A 30 -9.21 -4.87 22.82
CA ALA A 30 -10.17 -4.20 23.72
C ALA A 30 -9.48 -3.50 24.91
N GLN A 31 -8.41 -4.08 25.46
CA GLN A 31 -7.61 -3.43 26.51
C GLN A 31 -6.89 -2.17 26.03
N LEU A 32 -6.44 -2.17 24.77
CA LEU A 32 -5.72 -1.03 24.19
C LEU A 32 -6.68 0.06 23.68
N GLY A 33 -7.89 -0.30 23.27
CA GLY A 33 -8.88 0.64 22.73
C GLY A 33 -8.32 1.42 21.54
N GLY A 34 -8.51 2.75 21.54
CA GLY A 34 -7.85 3.67 20.61
C GLY A 34 -6.51 4.23 21.10
N THR A 35 -5.99 3.80 22.25
CA THR A 35 -4.81 4.41 22.89
C THR A 35 -3.59 4.46 21.98
N GLU A 36 -3.33 3.41 21.19
CA GLU A 36 -2.18 3.38 20.27
C GLU A 36 -2.35 4.36 19.10
N LEU A 37 -3.57 4.52 18.58
CA LEU A 37 -3.88 5.50 17.54
C LEU A 37 -3.75 6.93 18.09
N VAL A 38 -4.34 7.20 19.25
CA VAL A 38 -4.25 8.49 19.93
C VAL A 38 -2.80 8.85 20.17
N LYS A 39 -2.00 7.93 20.75
CA LYS A 39 -0.56 8.12 20.89
C LYS A 39 0.08 8.45 19.55
N ALA A 40 -0.16 7.66 18.50
CA ALA A 40 0.44 7.93 17.18
C ALA A 40 0.12 9.34 16.63
N ILE A 41 -1.10 9.85 16.87
CA ILE A 41 -1.49 11.22 16.51
C ILE A 41 -0.76 12.23 17.42
N GLU A 42 -0.83 12.03 18.73
CA GLU A 42 -0.35 12.96 19.74
C GLU A 42 1.18 12.96 19.91
N VAL A 43 1.91 11.92 19.46
CA VAL A 43 3.24 11.56 20.01
C VAL A 43 4.12 12.79 20.16
N TYR A 44 4.25 13.10 21.44
CA TYR A 44 5.20 13.91 22.16
C TYR A 44 6.43 13.02 22.42
N TYR A 45 7.59 13.38 21.85
CA TYR A 45 8.93 12.82 22.10
C TYR A 45 9.04 11.32 22.46
N THR A 46 9.37 10.46 21.48
CA THR A 46 10.10 9.21 21.75
C THR A 46 11.59 9.41 21.49
N LEU A 47 12.37 9.45 22.57
CA LEU A 47 13.83 9.39 22.54
C LEU A 47 14.25 8.00 22.04
N TYR A 48 14.89 7.94 20.88
CA TYR A 48 15.77 6.83 20.53
C TYR A 48 17.22 7.28 20.72
N SER A 49 17.96 6.64 21.61
CA SER A 49 19.40 6.78 21.70
C SER A 49 20.06 5.87 20.66
N THR A 50 20.93 6.43 19.82
CA THR A 50 21.91 5.64 19.08
C THR A 50 23.15 5.42 19.96
N PRO A 51 23.82 4.25 19.91
CA PRO A 51 24.99 3.97 20.75
C PRO A 51 26.29 4.67 20.32
N SER A 52 26.23 5.75 19.53
CA SER A 52 27.44 6.42 19.05
C SER A 52 27.27 7.94 18.92
N ASN A 53 28.10 8.64 19.70
CA ASN A 53 28.38 10.07 19.72
C ASN A 53 27.39 10.99 20.47
N HIS A 54 27.91 11.58 21.56
CA HIS A 54 27.32 12.61 22.43
C HIS A 54 27.18 13.99 21.74
N THR A 55 26.62 14.03 20.54
CA THR A 55 26.05 15.25 19.98
C THR A 55 24.55 15.06 19.88
N LEU A 56 23.81 15.79 20.71
CA LEU A 56 22.36 15.94 20.57
C LEU A 56 22.08 16.64 19.24
N HIS A 57 22.06 15.91 18.15
CA HIS A 57 21.33 16.36 16.98
C HIS A 57 19.86 16.40 17.41
N ARG A 58 19.35 17.61 17.64
CA ARG A 58 17.90 17.89 17.62
C ARG A 58 17.40 17.55 16.21
N SER A 59 17.23 16.26 15.92
CA SER A 59 16.36 15.84 14.85
C SER A 59 14.97 16.33 15.25
N ARG A 60 14.48 17.38 14.60
CA ARG A 60 13.10 17.86 14.76
C ARG A 60 12.22 16.65 14.45
N SER A 61 11.70 16.08 15.51
CA SER A 61 11.08 14.77 15.59
C SER A 61 9.97 14.60 14.56
N THR A 62 9.98 13.45 13.89
CA THR A 62 8.89 12.91 13.06
C THR A 62 7.63 12.75 13.90
N GLN A 63 6.89 13.83 14.13
CA GLN A 63 5.63 13.85 14.88
C GLN A 63 4.48 14.18 13.94
N MET A 64 3.30 13.61 14.14
CA MET A 64 2.12 14.01 13.39
C MET A 64 1.58 15.36 13.89
N GLY A 65 1.67 15.62 15.19
CA GLY A 65 1.05 16.78 15.82
C GLY A 65 -0.43 16.55 16.11
N TYR A 66 -0.99 17.36 17.02
CA TYR A 66 -2.38 17.25 17.43
C TYR A 66 -3.35 17.32 16.25
N TRP A 67 -4.41 16.52 16.25
CA TRP A 67 -5.49 16.58 15.26
C TRP A 67 -6.43 17.76 15.56
N PRO A 68 -6.53 18.81 14.72
CA PRO A 68 -7.31 20.00 15.07
C PRO A 68 -8.77 19.75 15.43
N ILE A 69 -9.46 18.84 14.72
CA ILE A 69 -10.87 18.54 14.96
C ILE A 69 -11.13 17.87 16.32
N VAL A 70 -10.12 17.20 16.88
CA VAL A 70 -10.19 16.53 18.19
C VAL A 70 -9.64 17.44 19.29
N HIS A 71 -8.45 18.00 19.09
CA HIS A 71 -7.69 18.65 20.16
C HIS A 71 -7.88 20.18 20.20
N GLY A 72 -8.54 20.78 19.21
CA GLY A 72 -8.85 22.21 19.18
C GLY A 72 -7.61 23.09 19.37
N GLU A 73 -7.61 23.86 20.45
CA GLU A 73 -6.57 24.86 20.78
C GLU A 73 -5.18 24.28 21.04
N LYS A 74 -5.07 22.97 21.31
CA LYS A 74 -3.75 22.30 21.43
C LYS A 74 -3.01 22.23 20.09
N TRP A 75 -3.71 22.36 18.97
CA TRP A 75 -3.08 22.46 17.66
C TRP A 75 -2.78 23.93 17.33
N HIS A 76 -1.56 24.22 16.89
CA HIS A 76 -1.12 25.56 16.55
C HIS A 76 -0.76 25.65 15.07
N ALA A 77 -1.34 26.64 14.37
CA ALA A 77 -1.07 26.86 12.94
C ALA A 77 0.40 27.16 12.63
N ASN A 78 1.13 27.76 13.58
CA ASN A 78 2.56 28.08 13.42
C ASN A 78 3.46 26.84 13.41
N ASP A 79 2.98 25.70 13.92
CA ASP A 79 3.71 24.43 13.94
C ASP A 79 3.40 23.58 12.69
N PHE A 80 2.55 24.08 11.79
CA PHE A 80 2.18 23.36 10.58
C PHE A 80 3.40 23.16 9.67
N ASP A 81 3.68 21.89 9.38
CA ASP A 81 4.74 21.48 8.48
C ASP A 81 4.24 20.31 7.63
N LEU A 82 3.85 20.62 6.38
CA LEU A 82 3.37 19.62 5.43
C LEU A 82 4.41 18.53 5.17
N THR A 83 5.70 18.89 5.07
CA THR A 83 6.78 17.92 4.85
C THR A 83 6.81 16.90 5.99
N ASN A 84 6.72 17.37 7.24
CA ASN A 84 6.71 16.51 8.42
C ASN A 84 5.53 15.53 8.41
N LEU A 85 4.33 16.03 8.10
CA LEU A 85 3.10 15.24 8.05
C LEU A 85 3.18 14.13 6.99
N LEU A 86 3.72 14.44 5.81
CA LEU A 86 3.92 13.47 4.73
C LEU A 86 5.02 12.45 5.09
N ILE A 87 6.13 12.87 5.69
CA ILE A 87 7.16 11.95 6.19
C ILE A 87 6.55 10.98 7.20
N TYR A 88 5.84 11.49 8.21
CA TYR A 88 5.29 10.67 9.28
C TYR A 88 4.32 9.61 8.73
N THR A 89 3.37 10.01 7.89
CA THR A 89 2.38 9.10 7.31
C THR A 89 3.00 8.10 6.32
N SER A 90 4.04 8.52 5.59
CA SER A 90 4.81 7.64 4.69
C SER A 90 5.63 6.59 5.46
N VAL A 91 6.37 6.99 6.49
CA VAL A 91 7.23 6.07 7.27
C VAL A 91 6.42 5.08 8.10
N THR A 92 5.30 5.51 8.69
CA THR A 92 4.54 4.67 9.64
C THR A 92 3.49 3.78 8.98
N ARG A 93 2.95 4.20 7.83
CA ARG A 93 1.83 3.55 7.15
C ARG A 93 1.94 3.49 5.62
N SER A 94 3.01 4.04 5.03
CA SER A 94 3.22 4.13 3.57
C SER A 94 1.99 4.67 2.84
N MET A 95 1.45 5.76 3.38
CA MET A 95 0.24 6.39 2.84
C MET A 95 0.53 7.29 1.65
N GLU A 96 -0.29 7.15 0.61
CA GLU A 96 -0.33 7.98 -0.60
C GLU A 96 -1.28 9.18 -0.42
N ILE A 97 -0.91 10.13 0.44
CA ILE A 97 -1.72 11.34 0.69
C ILE A 97 -1.24 12.46 -0.24
N PHE A 98 -2.16 12.96 -1.06
CA PHE A 98 -1.94 13.90 -2.18
C PHE A 98 -1.09 13.34 -3.33
N LEU A 99 0.02 12.67 -3.02
CA LEU A 99 0.95 12.09 -3.97
C LEU A 99 1.18 10.62 -3.65
N ASP A 100 1.26 9.79 -4.69
CA ASP A 100 1.77 8.42 -4.61
C ASP A 100 3.23 8.41 -5.07
N ILE A 101 4.13 7.93 -4.20
CA ILE A 101 5.57 7.86 -4.46
C ILE A 101 6.01 6.42 -4.33
N TYR A 102 6.39 5.81 -5.44
CA TYR A 102 6.70 4.39 -5.50
C TYR A 102 7.89 4.08 -6.41
N VAL A 103 8.47 2.91 -6.21
CA VAL A 103 9.56 2.39 -7.06
C VAL A 103 8.98 1.40 -8.05
N SER A 104 9.17 1.67 -9.34
CA SER A 104 8.74 0.78 -10.43
C SER A 104 9.78 0.74 -11.54
N GLN A 105 9.68 -0.28 -12.40
CA GLN A 105 10.57 -0.40 -13.56
C GLN A 105 10.39 0.79 -14.50
N ASP A 106 11.50 1.23 -15.10
CA ASP A 106 11.48 2.25 -16.14
C ASP A 106 10.84 1.66 -17.41
N GLN A 107 9.77 2.32 -17.89
CA GLN A 107 9.01 1.87 -19.07
C GLN A 107 9.85 1.90 -20.35
N ARG A 108 10.88 2.76 -20.42
CA ARG A 108 11.80 2.86 -21.57
C ARG A 108 13.07 2.02 -21.38
N ASN A 109 13.40 1.63 -20.15
CA ASN A 109 14.50 0.73 -19.85
C ASN A 109 14.14 -0.25 -18.71
N VAL A 110 13.51 -1.36 -19.07
CA VAL A 110 12.99 -2.34 -18.11
C VAL A 110 14.06 -3.08 -17.30
N SER A 111 15.36 -2.83 -17.55
CA SER A 111 16.47 -3.38 -16.77
C SER A 111 16.78 -2.59 -15.49
N ARG A 112 16.24 -1.37 -15.36
CA ARG A 112 16.39 -0.51 -14.17
C ARG A 112 15.05 -0.18 -13.52
N ARG A 113 15.10 0.39 -12.31
CA ARG A 113 13.94 0.95 -11.61
C ARG A 113 14.15 2.44 -11.35
N MET A 114 13.06 3.17 -11.24
CA MET A 114 13.05 4.61 -10.96
C MET A 114 12.03 4.91 -9.86
N ILE A 115 12.15 6.08 -9.26
CA ILE A 115 11.11 6.65 -8.41
C ILE A 115 10.05 7.25 -9.34
N HIS A 116 8.78 6.97 -9.06
CA HIS A 116 7.61 7.52 -9.74
C HIS A 116 6.85 8.41 -8.75
N VAL A 117 6.35 9.54 -9.22
CA VAL A 117 5.51 10.48 -8.48
C VAL A 117 4.20 10.63 -9.25
N ASP A 118 3.10 10.24 -8.64
CA ASP A 118 1.77 10.22 -9.25
C ASP A 118 0.71 10.87 -8.35
N GLN A 119 -0.50 11.03 -8.86
CA GLN A 119 -1.64 11.48 -8.06
C GLN A 119 -1.95 10.46 -6.97
N GLY A 120 -2.04 10.91 -5.71
CA GLY A 120 -2.43 10.05 -4.59
C GLY A 120 -3.91 9.64 -4.65
N SER A 121 -4.30 8.72 -3.78
CA SER A 121 -5.71 8.28 -3.68
C SER A 121 -6.56 9.23 -2.85
N LEU A 122 -7.88 9.12 -3.01
CA LEU A 122 -8.87 9.76 -2.14
C LEU A 122 -9.19 8.85 -0.94
N GLY A 123 -9.87 9.37 0.07
CA GLY A 123 -10.23 8.70 1.32
C GLY A 123 -11.27 7.61 1.15
N LEU A 124 -12.04 7.64 0.06
CA LEU A 124 -12.87 6.52 -0.38
C LEU A 124 -12.14 5.53 -1.32
N GLY A 125 -10.86 5.77 -1.63
CA GLY A 125 -10.00 4.94 -2.47
C GLY A 125 -9.65 5.55 -3.83
N GLY A 126 -8.70 4.93 -4.56
CA GLY A 126 -8.19 5.44 -5.83
C GLY A 126 -9.23 5.55 -6.96
N SER A 127 -10.25 4.69 -6.97
CA SER A 127 -11.34 4.74 -7.95
C SER A 127 -12.53 5.58 -7.50
N ALA A 128 -12.40 6.34 -6.40
CA ALA A 128 -13.54 7.01 -5.79
C ALA A 128 -13.89 8.38 -6.37
N ARG A 129 -13.12 8.87 -7.36
CA ARG A 129 -13.31 10.19 -7.98
C ARG A 129 -14.78 10.48 -8.35
N ALA A 130 -15.48 9.52 -8.93
CA ALA A 130 -16.87 9.68 -9.34
C ALA A 130 -17.84 9.98 -8.19
N TYR A 131 -17.57 9.49 -6.97
CA TYR A 131 -18.41 9.75 -5.78
C TYR A 131 -18.45 11.24 -5.44
N TYR A 132 -17.31 11.93 -5.57
CA TYR A 132 -17.18 13.35 -5.26
C TYR A 132 -17.68 14.26 -6.39
N LEU A 133 -17.52 13.83 -7.66
CA LEU A 133 -17.97 14.63 -8.82
C LEU A 133 -19.47 14.56 -9.08
N ASN A 134 -20.14 13.49 -8.65
CA ASN A 134 -21.57 13.30 -8.84
C ASN A 134 -22.27 12.95 -7.53
N MET A 135 -22.17 13.85 -6.55
CA MET A 135 -22.74 13.64 -5.22
C MET A 135 -24.26 13.44 -5.23
N THR A 136 -24.99 13.97 -6.21
CA THR A 136 -26.44 13.74 -6.34
C THR A 136 -26.73 12.28 -6.65
N ARG A 137 -26.04 11.67 -7.62
CA ARG A 137 -26.12 10.24 -7.90
C ARG A 137 -25.66 9.38 -6.72
N TYR A 138 -24.60 9.82 -6.04
CA TYR A 138 -23.97 9.07 -4.95
C TYR A 138 -24.36 9.57 -3.54
N THR A 139 -25.55 10.17 -3.41
CA THR A 139 -25.99 10.82 -2.17
C THR A 139 -25.93 9.87 -0.96
N LYS A 140 -26.33 8.60 -1.14
CA LYS A 140 -26.34 7.59 -0.08
C LYS A 140 -24.92 7.30 0.42
N GLN A 141 -23.99 7.12 -0.51
CA GLN A 141 -22.60 6.79 -0.20
C GLN A 141 -21.86 7.99 0.43
N MET A 142 -22.10 9.19 -0.07
CA MET A 142 -21.52 10.41 0.52
C MET A 142 -22.11 10.73 1.90
N ARG A 143 -23.39 10.40 2.15
CA ARG A 143 -23.97 10.47 3.50
C ARG A 143 -23.36 9.44 4.43
N ALA A 144 -23.17 8.20 3.95
CA ALA A 144 -22.51 7.15 4.72
C ALA A 144 -21.07 7.53 5.08
N TYR A 145 -20.34 8.15 4.15
CA TYR A 145 -18.96 8.59 4.37
C TYR A 145 -18.85 9.69 5.44
N ARG A 146 -19.73 10.71 5.37
CA ARG A 146 -19.87 11.72 6.44
C ARG A 146 -20.12 11.08 7.80
N GLN A 147 -21.07 10.14 7.82
CA GLN A 147 -21.46 9.47 9.06
C GLN A 147 -20.32 8.63 9.65
N TYR A 148 -19.58 7.95 8.79
CA TYR A 148 -18.39 7.18 9.14
C TYR A 148 -17.30 8.08 9.76
N MET A 149 -17.00 9.20 9.10
CA MET A 149 -16.04 10.20 9.60
C MET A 149 -16.42 10.69 10.98
N ILE A 150 -17.65 11.20 11.12
CA ILE A 150 -18.18 11.73 12.39
C ILE A 150 -18.06 10.69 13.51
N ASN A 151 -18.60 9.48 13.29
CA ASN A 151 -18.60 8.45 14.35
C ASN A 151 -17.19 8.02 14.75
N LYS A 152 -16.29 7.89 13.78
CA LYS A 152 -14.90 7.50 14.07
C LYS A 152 -14.14 8.61 14.80
N ILE A 153 -14.32 9.87 14.40
CA ILE A 153 -13.71 11.02 15.08
C ILE A 153 -14.21 11.12 16.52
N LEU A 154 -15.49 10.86 16.80
CA LEU A 154 -16.03 10.83 18.18
C LEU A 154 -15.34 9.79 19.05
N LEU A 155 -15.10 8.57 18.52
CA LEU A 155 -14.37 7.53 19.26
C LEU A 155 -12.92 7.93 19.54
N VAL A 156 -12.23 8.55 18.57
CA VAL A 156 -10.86 9.05 18.77
C VAL A 156 -10.84 10.17 19.81
N ALA A 157 -11.82 11.07 19.78
CA ALA A 157 -11.95 12.16 20.75
C ALA A 157 -12.20 11.65 22.18
N GLU A 158 -13.06 10.63 22.33
CA GLU A 158 -13.28 9.94 23.60
C GLU A 158 -11.99 9.30 24.11
N ASP A 159 -11.29 8.54 23.26
CA ASP A 159 -10.05 7.84 23.64
C ASP A 159 -8.88 8.81 23.92
N ALA A 160 -8.90 10.02 23.35
CA ALA A 160 -7.94 11.08 23.61
C ALA A 160 -8.23 11.89 24.89
N GLY A 161 -9.37 11.64 25.56
CA GLY A 161 -9.80 12.46 26.70
C GLY A 161 -10.21 13.88 26.31
N GLU A 162 -10.56 14.09 25.03
CA GLU A 162 -10.98 15.36 24.43
C GLU A 162 -12.39 15.22 23.82
N PRO A 163 -13.42 14.82 24.58
CA PRO A 163 -14.73 14.48 24.03
C PRO A 163 -15.34 15.66 23.26
N ARG A 164 -15.83 15.38 22.06
CA ARG A 164 -16.50 16.35 21.17
C ARG A 164 -17.95 15.99 20.96
N THR A 165 -18.76 17.00 20.64
CA THR A 165 -20.13 16.80 20.16
C THR A 165 -20.15 16.54 18.65
N ARG A 166 -21.23 15.94 18.17
CA ARG A 166 -21.43 15.71 16.74
C ARG A 166 -21.47 17.03 15.97
N GLU A 167 -22.08 18.06 16.56
CA GLU A 167 -22.23 19.38 15.99
C GLU A 167 -20.87 20.08 15.81
N GLU A 168 -19.97 19.94 16.79
CA GLU A 168 -18.61 20.48 16.74
C GLU A 168 -17.79 19.89 15.58
N ILE A 169 -17.87 18.58 15.37
CA ILE A 169 -17.07 17.89 14.35
C ILE A 169 -17.71 17.94 12.96
N ALA A 170 -19.03 18.14 12.84
CA ALA A 170 -19.73 18.11 11.56
C ALA A 170 -19.17 19.13 10.57
N LYS A 171 -18.87 20.35 11.03
CA LYS A 171 -18.28 21.39 10.19
C LYS A 171 -16.90 20.97 9.66
N GLY A 172 -16.03 20.44 10.53
CA GLY A 172 -14.70 19.98 10.13
C GLY A 172 -14.74 18.79 9.15
N VAL A 173 -15.73 17.92 9.28
CA VAL A 173 -15.96 16.81 8.34
C VAL A 173 -16.37 17.33 6.95
N GLU A 174 -17.26 18.31 6.87
CA GLU A 174 -17.62 18.90 5.57
C GLU A 174 -16.41 19.61 4.92
N GLU A 175 -15.61 20.34 5.70
CA GLU A 175 -14.38 20.97 5.19
C GLU A 175 -13.39 19.95 4.60
N ILE A 176 -13.24 18.78 5.25
CA ILE A 176 -12.44 17.68 4.72
C ILE A 176 -13.01 17.17 3.39
N ILE A 177 -14.33 16.93 3.33
CA ILE A 177 -14.99 16.40 2.12
C ILE A 177 -14.92 17.41 0.97
N ASP A 178 -15.03 18.71 1.26
CA ASP A 178 -14.92 19.77 0.27
C ASP A 178 -13.50 19.92 -0.26
N LEU A 179 -12.47 19.80 0.59
CA LEU A 179 -11.07 19.71 0.13
C LEU A 179 -10.89 18.49 -0.77
N GLU A 180 -11.39 17.33 -0.35
CA GLU A 180 -11.25 16.09 -1.10
C GLU A 180 -12.00 16.11 -2.45
N LYS A 181 -13.14 16.80 -2.50
CA LYS A 181 -13.86 17.06 -3.75
C LYS A 181 -13.03 17.92 -4.70
N GLN A 182 -12.40 18.99 -4.21
CA GLN A 182 -11.53 19.84 -5.04
C GLN A 182 -10.32 19.05 -5.58
N ILE A 183 -9.75 18.15 -4.77
CA ILE A 183 -8.71 17.22 -5.24
C ILE A 183 -9.27 16.31 -6.35
N ALA A 184 -10.46 15.73 -6.16
CA ALA A 184 -11.09 14.87 -7.16
C ALA A 184 -11.37 15.59 -8.49
N GLU A 185 -11.70 16.88 -8.47
CA GLU A 185 -11.91 17.71 -9.66
C GLU A 185 -10.63 17.87 -10.49
N ILE A 186 -9.48 18.03 -9.84
CA ILE A 186 -8.18 18.20 -10.51
C ILE A 186 -7.49 16.88 -10.87
N MET A 187 -7.87 15.75 -10.24
CA MET A 187 -7.35 14.42 -10.57
C MET A 187 -7.67 14.04 -12.01
N ILE A 188 -6.71 13.40 -12.68
CA ILE A 188 -6.88 12.87 -14.03
C ILE A 188 -7.61 11.52 -13.95
N SER A 189 -8.58 11.29 -14.85
CA SER A 189 -9.37 10.05 -14.87
C SER A 189 -8.55 8.85 -15.37
N GLU A 190 -8.92 7.66 -14.91
CA GLU A 190 -8.30 6.39 -15.36
C GLU A 190 -8.34 6.19 -16.89
N GLU A 191 -9.38 6.69 -17.55
CA GLU A 191 -9.51 6.63 -19.01
C GLU A 191 -8.42 7.47 -19.71
N HIS A 192 -8.17 8.69 -19.22
CA HIS A 192 -7.12 9.57 -19.76
C HIS A 192 -5.70 9.16 -19.33
N ARG A 193 -5.58 8.17 -18.44
CA ARG A 193 -4.33 7.59 -17.95
C ARG A 193 -3.88 6.33 -18.70
N ARG A 194 -4.61 5.92 -19.75
CA ARG A 194 -4.22 4.77 -20.60
C ARG A 194 -3.08 5.04 -21.57
N ASN A 195 -2.71 6.31 -21.78
CA ASN A 195 -1.57 6.68 -22.64
C ASN A 195 -0.28 6.73 -21.83
N TYR A 196 0.45 5.60 -21.80
CA TYR A 196 1.73 5.48 -21.09
C TYR A 196 2.82 6.44 -21.58
N THR A 197 2.79 6.86 -22.85
CA THR A 197 3.76 7.83 -23.37
C THR A 197 3.56 9.21 -22.75
N ARG A 198 2.30 9.61 -22.53
CA ARG A 198 1.93 10.87 -21.85
C ARG A 198 2.33 10.86 -20.37
N LEU A 199 2.24 9.70 -19.72
CA LEU A 199 2.63 9.54 -18.31
C LEU A 199 4.15 9.53 -18.09
N TYR A 200 4.94 9.35 -19.15
CA TYR A 200 6.39 9.30 -19.05
C TYR A 200 6.99 10.72 -19.13
N ASN A 201 7.06 11.41 -17.99
CA ASN A 201 7.75 12.71 -17.87
C ASN A 201 8.96 12.53 -16.95
N SER A 202 10.14 12.41 -17.56
CA SER A 202 11.39 12.22 -16.82
C SER A 202 11.92 13.55 -16.33
N HIS A 203 12.26 13.61 -15.05
CA HIS A 203 12.77 14.78 -14.36
C HIS A 203 13.94 14.42 -13.47
N LYS A 204 14.74 15.41 -13.10
CA LYS A 204 15.69 15.24 -11.99
C LYS A 204 14.96 15.27 -10.66
N LEU A 205 15.47 14.56 -9.66
CA LEU A 205 14.88 14.56 -8.32
C LEU A 205 14.83 15.98 -7.75
N SER A 206 15.88 16.76 -7.97
CA SER A 206 16.01 18.16 -7.56
C SER A 206 14.93 19.08 -8.14
N GLU A 207 14.41 18.78 -9.34
CA GLU A 207 13.36 19.55 -10.02
C GLU A 207 11.99 19.43 -9.32
N LEU A 208 11.79 18.46 -8.42
CA LEU A 208 10.57 18.39 -7.60
C LEU A 208 10.36 19.64 -6.74
N ASN A 209 11.44 20.33 -6.35
CA ASN A 209 11.35 21.58 -5.60
C ASN A 209 10.68 22.69 -6.42
N GLU A 210 10.78 22.65 -7.74
CA GLU A 210 10.09 23.60 -8.63
C GLU A 210 8.67 23.12 -8.96
N LEU A 211 8.49 21.81 -9.18
CA LEU A 211 7.21 21.21 -9.56
C LEU A 211 6.18 21.18 -8.42
N PHE A 212 6.65 20.97 -7.18
CA PHE A 212 5.83 20.93 -5.97
C PHE A 212 6.57 21.57 -4.78
N PRO A 213 6.64 22.92 -4.72
CA PRO A 213 7.46 23.67 -3.77
C PRO A 213 6.91 23.70 -2.32
N LEU A 214 5.88 22.90 -2.01
CA LEU A 214 5.27 22.84 -0.67
C LEU A 214 5.95 21.82 0.25
N VAL A 215 6.84 21.00 -0.29
CA VAL A 215 7.54 19.92 0.41
C VAL A 215 9.04 20.12 0.25
N ASP A 216 9.76 20.02 1.36
CA ASP A 216 11.22 19.89 1.35
C ASP A 216 11.56 18.44 0.97
N TRP A 217 11.85 18.24 -0.33
CA TRP A 217 12.03 16.92 -0.91
C TRP A 217 13.31 16.23 -0.44
N ASP A 218 14.39 16.97 -0.20
CA ASP A 218 15.62 16.39 0.36
C ASP A 218 15.34 15.82 1.74
N ARG A 219 14.69 16.62 2.60
CA ARG A 219 14.25 16.16 3.92
C ARG A 219 13.27 14.99 3.85
N TYR A 220 12.32 15.01 2.92
CA TYR A 220 11.35 13.92 2.73
C TYR A 220 12.05 12.61 2.37
N PHE A 221 12.88 12.60 1.31
CA PHE A 221 13.53 11.38 0.83
C PHE A 221 14.58 10.87 1.81
N ARG A 222 15.35 11.73 2.49
CA ARG A 222 16.30 11.28 3.52
C ARG A 222 15.63 10.63 4.73
N ALA A 223 14.41 11.06 5.08
CA ALA A 223 13.66 10.47 6.18
C ALA A 223 12.94 9.16 5.80
N VAL A 224 12.42 9.09 4.57
CA VAL A 224 11.63 7.94 4.09
C VAL A 224 12.51 6.81 3.56
N MET A 225 13.64 7.14 2.91
CA MET A 225 14.56 6.14 2.35
C MET A 225 15.55 5.63 3.39
N PRO A 226 15.94 4.34 3.32
CA PRO A 226 17.05 3.81 4.09
C PRO A 226 18.33 4.64 3.92
N GLU A 227 19.09 4.77 5.02
CA GLU A 227 20.37 5.50 5.05
C GLU A 227 21.37 4.99 4.01
N ASP A 228 21.37 3.67 3.75
CA ASP A 228 22.21 3.02 2.74
C ASP A 228 21.92 3.47 1.29
N LEU A 229 20.88 4.28 1.06
CA LEU A 229 20.54 4.86 -0.23
C LEU A 229 20.75 6.38 -0.31
N HIS A 230 21.31 7.01 0.72
CA HIS A 230 21.53 8.47 0.69
C HIS A 230 22.55 8.88 -0.37
N ASP A 231 23.53 8.03 -0.69
CA ASP A 231 24.45 8.27 -1.81
C ASP A 231 23.72 8.25 -3.15
N TYR A 232 22.74 7.35 -3.34
CA TYR A 232 21.89 7.35 -4.54
C TYR A 232 21.12 8.67 -4.66
N LEU A 233 20.57 9.19 -3.56
CA LEU A 233 19.90 10.51 -3.54
C LEU A 233 20.84 11.66 -3.92
N ASN A 234 22.09 11.62 -3.43
CA ASN A 234 23.10 12.63 -3.73
C ASN A 234 23.51 12.67 -5.22
N THR A 235 23.22 11.62 -5.99
CA THR A 235 23.46 11.62 -7.45
C THR A 235 22.47 12.43 -8.27
N ASP A 236 21.43 12.99 -7.63
CA ASP A 236 20.28 13.62 -8.28
C ASP A 236 19.67 12.70 -9.37
N PRO A 237 19.09 11.56 -8.95
CA PRO A 237 18.65 10.52 -9.86
C PRO A 237 17.48 11.02 -10.71
N ASP A 238 17.31 10.40 -11.88
CA ASP A 238 16.11 10.64 -12.68
C ASP A 238 14.89 10.00 -12.00
N ILE A 239 13.76 10.69 -12.05
CA ILE A 239 12.45 10.24 -11.59
C ILE A 239 11.43 10.37 -12.72
N ILE A 240 10.27 9.71 -12.58
CA ILE A 240 9.13 9.89 -13.46
C ILE A 240 8.03 10.64 -12.71
N VAL A 241 7.52 11.73 -13.30
CA VAL A 241 6.36 12.47 -12.82
C VAL A 241 5.17 12.17 -13.73
N ASN A 242 4.22 11.37 -13.24
CA ASN A 242 3.17 10.81 -14.07
C ASN A 242 2.15 11.88 -14.51
N GLU A 243 1.77 12.79 -13.61
CA GLU A 243 0.73 13.80 -13.85
C GLU A 243 1.19 15.22 -13.48
N MET A 244 1.99 15.82 -14.35
CA MET A 244 2.53 17.17 -14.14
C MET A 244 1.44 18.24 -13.94
N GLU A 245 0.32 18.16 -14.67
CA GLU A 245 -0.77 19.14 -14.54
C GLU A 245 -1.49 19.03 -13.20
N PHE A 246 -1.69 17.80 -12.72
CA PHE A 246 -2.27 17.54 -11.40
C PHE A 246 -1.36 18.12 -10.30
N LEU A 247 -0.04 17.90 -10.36
CA LEU A 247 0.90 18.44 -9.37
C LEU A 247 0.84 19.97 -9.28
N LYS A 248 0.75 20.67 -10.42
CA LYS A 248 0.61 22.13 -10.46
C LYS A 248 -0.69 22.59 -9.80
N LYS A 249 -1.83 22.01 -10.21
CA LYS A 249 -3.14 22.35 -9.65
C LYS A 249 -3.25 22.03 -8.16
N LEU A 250 -2.64 20.92 -7.73
CA LEU A 250 -2.57 20.52 -6.34
C LEU A 250 -1.74 21.52 -5.51
N THR A 251 -0.63 22.01 -6.05
CA THR A 251 0.18 23.05 -5.40
C THR A 251 -0.65 24.31 -5.12
N ASP A 252 -1.40 24.78 -6.12
CA ASP A 252 -2.24 25.98 -5.97
C ASP A 252 -3.38 25.75 -4.96
N LEU A 253 -4.02 24.58 -5.02
CA LEU A 253 -5.09 24.18 -4.10
C LEU A 253 -4.59 24.15 -2.64
N LEU A 254 -3.46 23.49 -2.38
CA LEU A 254 -2.92 23.37 -1.03
C LEU A 254 -2.33 24.68 -0.51
N ARG A 255 -1.79 25.54 -1.37
CA ARG A 255 -1.32 26.87 -0.97
C ARG A 255 -2.47 27.78 -0.54
N ALA A 256 -3.64 27.64 -1.16
CA ALA A 256 -4.84 28.42 -0.83
C ALA A 256 -5.62 27.88 0.37
N ALA A 257 -5.45 26.59 0.71
CA ALA A 257 -6.18 25.95 1.78
C ALA A 257 -5.65 26.33 3.18
N ASP A 258 -6.55 26.41 4.16
CA ASP A 258 -6.19 26.59 5.57
C ASP A 258 -5.36 25.38 6.05
N PRO A 259 -4.15 25.58 6.62
CA PRO A 259 -3.32 24.52 7.21
C PRO A 259 -4.06 23.58 8.15
N ARG A 260 -5.07 24.08 8.87
CA ARG A 260 -5.93 23.30 9.75
C ARG A 260 -6.73 22.25 8.98
N ILE A 261 -7.28 22.62 7.82
CA ILE A 261 -8.06 21.72 6.96
C ILE A 261 -7.13 20.65 6.36
N ILE A 262 -5.95 21.06 5.88
CA ILE A 262 -4.93 20.12 5.37
C ILE A 262 -4.53 19.11 6.46
N THR A 263 -4.25 19.58 7.67
CA THR A 263 -3.90 18.71 8.81
C THR A 263 -5.05 17.76 9.13
N ASN A 264 -6.29 18.28 9.22
CA ASN A 264 -7.47 17.46 9.46
C ASN A 264 -7.64 16.36 8.41
N TYR A 265 -7.38 16.67 7.13
CA TYR A 265 -7.43 15.71 6.05
C TYR A 265 -6.36 14.62 6.18
N ILE A 266 -5.10 15.01 6.38
CA ILE A 266 -3.99 14.05 6.50
C ILE A 266 -4.21 13.12 7.71
N VAL A 267 -4.58 13.67 8.87
CA VAL A 267 -4.82 12.87 10.07
C VAL A 267 -6.04 11.97 9.89
N TRP A 268 -7.11 12.46 9.25
CA TRP A 268 -8.25 11.61 8.89
C TRP A 268 -7.81 10.41 8.04
N ARG A 269 -7.08 10.67 6.94
CA ARG A 269 -6.53 9.63 6.06
C ARG A 269 -5.64 8.66 6.84
N TYR A 270 -4.81 9.17 7.73
CA TYR A 270 -3.98 8.35 8.61
C TYR A 270 -4.82 7.43 9.51
N THR A 271 -5.83 7.96 10.22
CA THR A 271 -6.70 7.15 11.10
C THR A 271 -7.45 6.07 10.32
N SER A 272 -7.79 6.31 9.04
CA SER A 272 -8.43 5.32 8.18
C SER A 272 -7.56 4.06 7.96
N ALA A 273 -6.23 4.19 8.04
CA ALA A 273 -5.28 3.08 7.91
C ALA A 273 -5.17 2.17 9.15
N TRP A 274 -5.85 2.52 10.25
CA TRP A 274 -5.84 1.76 11.50
C TRP A 274 -6.92 0.66 11.58
N SER A 275 -7.63 0.39 10.48
CA SER A 275 -8.63 -0.69 10.43
C SER A 275 -8.08 -2.01 10.97
N PHE A 276 -8.91 -2.70 11.76
CA PHE A 276 -8.61 -3.96 12.45
C PHE A 276 -7.48 -3.90 13.50
N GLN A 277 -6.87 -2.76 13.76
CA GLN A 277 -5.82 -2.58 14.79
C GLN A 277 -6.38 -2.01 16.10
N LEU A 278 -7.68 -1.70 16.13
CA LEU A 278 -8.37 -1.07 17.25
C LEU A 278 -9.42 -2.04 17.83
N ASP A 279 -10.13 -1.60 18.86
CA ASP A 279 -11.21 -2.38 19.49
C ASP A 279 -12.48 -2.50 18.61
N SER A 280 -13.47 -3.24 19.11
CA SER A 280 -14.71 -3.53 18.38
C SER A 280 -15.56 -2.30 18.07
N ARG A 281 -15.47 -1.21 18.84
CA ARG A 281 -16.25 0.02 18.57
C ARG A 281 -15.89 0.60 17.21
N TYR A 282 -14.61 0.60 16.87
CA TYR A 282 -14.12 1.06 15.57
C TYR A 282 -14.52 0.11 14.44
N ASP A 283 -14.47 -1.20 14.69
CA ASP A 283 -14.92 -2.21 13.72
C ASP A 283 -16.44 -2.12 13.46
N ASP A 284 -17.25 -1.74 14.47
CA ASP A 284 -18.69 -1.50 14.32
C ASP A 284 -18.97 -0.28 13.43
N VAL A 285 -18.29 0.84 13.68
CA VAL A 285 -18.41 2.05 12.85
C VAL A 285 -17.99 1.77 11.40
N GLN A 286 -16.92 1.01 11.19
CA GLN A 286 -16.49 0.57 9.85
C GLN A 286 -17.54 -0.34 9.20
N GLN A 287 -18.14 -1.26 9.95
CA GLN A 287 -19.14 -2.18 9.42
C GLN A 287 -20.42 -1.46 8.99
N ASP A 288 -20.89 -0.49 9.77
CA ASP A 288 -22.06 0.31 9.40
C ASP A 288 -21.81 1.12 8.13
N PHE A 289 -20.60 1.67 7.99
CA PHE A 289 -20.17 2.31 6.77
C PHE A 289 -20.18 1.36 5.56
N LEU A 290 -19.59 0.15 5.70
CA LEU A 290 -19.57 -0.85 4.63
C LEU A 290 -20.98 -1.36 4.27
N ARG A 291 -21.89 -1.46 5.25
CA ARG A 291 -23.30 -1.79 5.00
C ARG A 291 -23.94 -0.75 4.09
N MET A 292 -23.73 0.54 4.38
CA MET A 292 -24.32 1.61 3.57
C MET A 292 -23.61 1.83 2.22
N LEU A 293 -22.30 1.65 2.16
CA LEU A 293 -21.50 1.90 0.96
C LEU A 293 -21.70 0.81 -0.10
N ILE A 294 -21.61 -0.46 0.30
CA ILE A 294 -21.55 -1.62 -0.60
C ILE A 294 -22.56 -2.73 -0.26
N GLY A 295 -23.47 -2.51 0.71
CA GLY A 295 -24.47 -3.52 1.09
C GLY A 295 -23.90 -4.70 1.87
N LYS A 296 -22.73 -4.54 2.51
CA LYS A 296 -22.12 -5.63 3.31
C LYS A 296 -22.89 -5.80 4.62
N GLU A 297 -23.86 -6.70 4.65
CA GLU A 297 -24.78 -6.86 5.80
C GLU A 297 -24.09 -7.33 7.09
N ARG A 298 -23.12 -8.24 6.98
CA ARG A 298 -22.45 -8.88 8.12
C ARG A 298 -20.94 -8.64 8.11
N LYS A 299 -20.37 -8.54 9.31
CA LYS A 299 -18.91 -8.55 9.49
C LYS A 299 -18.34 -9.84 8.93
N SER A 300 -17.17 -9.74 8.31
CA SER A 300 -16.39 -10.91 7.96
C SER A 300 -15.92 -11.59 9.26
N PRO A 301 -15.87 -12.93 9.31
CA PRO A 301 -15.27 -13.61 10.46
C PRO A 301 -13.83 -13.12 10.68
N ARG A 302 -13.45 -12.83 11.93
CA ARG A 302 -12.16 -12.22 12.27
C ARG A 302 -10.98 -13.02 11.72
N TRP A 303 -11.03 -14.35 11.79
CA TRP A 303 -9.99 -15.24 11.26
C TRP A 303 -9.75 -15.03 9.76
N LYS A 304 -10.79 -14.68 8.99
CA LYS A 304 -10.68 -14.45 7.55
C LYS A 304 -9.94 -13.15 7.26
N ASP A 305 -10.31 -12.07 7.98
CA ASP A 305 -9.67 -10.76 7.84
C ASP A 305 -8.21 -10.83 8.33
N CYS A 306 -7.95 -11.50 9.46
CA CYS A 306 -6.60 -11.69 9.99
C CYS A 306 -5.73 -12.59 9.11
N SER A 307 -6.29 -13.64 8.50
CA SER A 307 -5.57 -14.46 7.51
C SER A 307 -5.18 -13.64 6.28
N SER A 308 -6.10 -12.79 5.79
CA SER A 308 -5.85 -11.90 4.66
C SER A 308 -4.79 -10.83 4.99
N ALA A 309 -4.86 -10.23 6.19
CA ALA A 309 -3.91 -9.25 6.66
C ALA A 309 -2.49 -9.84 6.81
N ALA A 310 -2.36 -11.02 7.42
CA ALA A 310 -1.09 -11.72 7.54
C ALA A 310 -0.50 -12.08 6.16
N SER A 311 -1.33 -12.63 5.26
CA SER A 311 -0.91 -12.99 3.90
C SER A 311 -0.44 -11.79 3.10
N SER A 312 -1.12 -10.64 3.23
CA SER A 312 -0.78 -9.41 2.50
C SER A 312 0.53 -8.77 3.00
N ARG A 313 0.90 -8.99 4.26
CA ARG A 313 2.12 -8.44 4.87
C ARG A 313 3.33 -9.31 4.62
N MET A 314 3.15 -10.63 4.65
CA MET A 314 4.23 -11.61 4.45
C MET A 314 3.86 -12.62 3.36
N ALA A 315 3.68 -12.13 2.13
CA ALA A 315 3.20 -12.92 0.98
C ALA A 315 4.00 -14.20 0.72
N TYR A 316 5.33 -14.19 0.84
CA TYR A 316 6.15 -15.38 0.61
C TYR A 316 6.14 -16.36 1.80
N ALA A 317 5.99 -15.88 3.04
CA ALA A 317 5.75 -16.77 4.18
C ALA A 317 4.37 -17.43 4.10
N ALA A 318 3.35 -16.70 3.65
CA ALA A 318 2.03 -17.27 3.36
C ALA A 318 2.08 -18.29 2.22
N SER A 319 2.87 -17.99 1.18
CA SER A 319 3.13 -18.92 0.08
C SER A 319 3.75 -20.22 0.58
N ALA A 320 4.77 -20.13 1.44
CA ALA A 320 5.41 -21.30 2.04
C ALA A 320 4.40 -22.15 2.83
N LEU A 321 3.56 -21.54 3.67
CA LEU A 321 2.52 -22.27 4.41
C LEU A 321 1.51 -22.96 3.49
N TYR A 322 1.05 -22.27 2.43
CA TYR A 322 0.03 -22.80 1.52
C TYR A 322 0.58 -23.91 0.63
N VAL A 323 1.73 -23.68 -0.01
CA VAL A 323 2.31 -24.61 -0.98
C VAL A 323 2.70 -25.92 -0.34
N ARG A 324 3.34 -25.88 0.83
CA ARG A 324 3.82 -27.08 1.54
C ARG A 324 2.68 -27.99 1.99
N GLU A 325 1.49 -27.43 2.21
CA GLU A 325 0.33 -28.16 2.72
C GLU A 325 -0.63 -28.60 1.60
N TYR A 326 -0.88 -27.73 0.61
CA TYR A 326 -2.02 -27.87 -0.30
C TYR A 326 -1.66 -28.02 -1.77
N PHE A 327 -0.41 -27.78 -2.18
CA PHE A 327 -0.08 -27.73 -3.61
C PHE A 327 0.85 -28.88 -4.02
N ASN A 328 0.43 -29.64 -5.02
CA ASN A 328 1.17 -30.80 -5.53
C ASN A 328 2.07 -30.38 -6.70
N GLU A 329 3.32 -30.84 -6.69
CA GLU A 329 4.27 -30.61 -7.79
C GLU A 329 3.79 -31.18 -9.12
N ALA A 330 3.01 -32.26 -9.11
CA ALA A 330 2.42 -32.83 -10.32
C ALA A 330 1.44 -31.84 -11.01
N ASP A 331 0.73 -31.02 -10.23
CA ASP A 331 -0.18 -30.01 -10.77
C ASP A 331 0.59 -28.85 -11.39
N LYS A 332 1.74 -28.47 -10.82
CA LYS A 332 2.69 -27.51 -11.42
C LYS A 332 3.15 -27.98 -12.80
N ASN A 333 3.56 -29.24 -12.91
CA ASN A 333 4.06 -29.81 -14.16
C ASN A 333 2.96 -29.92 -15.24
N ALA A 334 1.76 -30.35 -14.86
CA ALA A 334 0.62 -30.38 -15.77
C ALA A 334 0.20 -28.98 -16.25
N ALA A 335 0.21 -27.97 -15.36
CA ALA A 335 -0.06 -26.59 -15.74
C ALA A 335 1.02 -26.02 -16.68
N MET A 336 2.30 -26.36 -16.45
CA MET A 336 3.41 -25.98 -17.34
C MET A 336 3.24 -26.55 -18.75
N GLU A 337 2.81 -27.81 -18.87
CA GLU A 337 2.50 -28.43 -20.17
C GLU A 337 1.37 -27.67 -20.89
N MET A 338 0.26 -27.43 -20.20
CA MET A 338 -0.89 -26.69 -20.74
C MET A 338 -0.49 -25.28 -21.23
N ILE A 339 0.32 -24.56 -20.45
CA ILE A 339 0.78 -23.20 -20.82
C ILE A 339 1.69 -23.23 -22.04
N ARG A 340 2.55 -24.25 -22.18
CA ARG A 340 3.38 -24.45 -23.37
C ARG A 340 2.51 -24.63 -24.61
N ASP A 341 1.48 -25.47 -24.51
CA ASP A 341 0.58 -25.77 -25.63
C ASP A 341 -0.26 -24.53 -26.01
N LEU A 342 -0.74 -23.76 -25.03
CA LEU A 342 -1.42 -22.47 -25.27
C LEU A 342 -0.51 -21.44 -25.96
N HIS A 343 0.77 -21.38 -25.57
CA HIS A 343 1.74 -20.53 -26.22
C HIS A 343 1.98 -20.93 -27.68
N GLU A 344 1.96 -22.22 -28.00
CA GLU A 344 2.07 -22.71 -29.36
C GLU A 344 0.85 -22.35 -30.20
N ALA A 345 -0.35 -22.66 -29.71
CA ALA A 345 -1.60 -22.31 -30.38
C ALA A 345 -1.74 -20.79 -30.62
N PHE A 346 -1.32 -19.95 -29.65
CA PHE A 346 -1.30 -18.50 -29.83
C PHE A 346 -0.37 -18.07 -30.98
N ARG A 347 0.81 -18.66 -31.09
CA ARG A 347 1.76 -18.34 -32.18
C ARG A 347 1.22 -18.78 -33.53
N GLU A 348 0.55 -19.93 -33.61
CA GLU A 348 -0.12 -20.37 -34.84
C GLU A 348 -1.21 -19.39 -35.25
N MET A 349 -2.06 -18.96 -34.32
CA MET A 349 -3.10 -17.96 -34.56
C MET A 349 -2.51 -16.62 -35.04
N VAL A 350 -1.40 -16.17 -34.45
CA VAL A 350 -0.71 -14.95 -34.89
C VAL A 350 -0.13 -15.12 -36.30
N THR A 351 0.40 -16.30 -36.62
CA THR A 351 1.00 -16.56 -37.94
C THR A 351 -0.03 -16.50 -39.07
N HIS A 352 -1.25 -16.98 -38.82
CA HIS A 352 -2.29 -17.12 -39.84
C HIS A 352 -3.30 -15.96 -39.89
N ASN A 353 -3.14 -14.93 -39.05
CA ASN A 353 -4.06 -13.79 -39.11
C ASN A 353 -3.81 -12.90 -40.35
N ASP A 354 -4.89 -12.29 -40.83
CA ASP A 354 -4.95 -11.48 -42.04
C ASP A 354 -4.88 -9.96 -41.78
N TRP A 355 -5.10 -9.54 -40.54
CA TRP A 355 -5.16 -8.13 -40.17
C TRP A 355 -3.81 -7.52 -39.76
N MET A 356 -2.80 -8.33 -39.41
CA MET A 356 -1.43 -7.86 -39.17
C MET A 356 -0.59 -7.96 -40.45
N ASP A 357 0.35 -7.05 -40.65
CA ASP A 357 1.41 -7.22 -41.63
C ASP A 357 2.47 -8.25 -41.15
N GLU A 358 3.35 -8.69 -42.06
CA GLU A 358 4.37 -9.70 -41.77
C GLU A 358 5.38 -9.26 -40.69
N GLN A 359 5.79 -7.99 -40.72
CA GLN A 359 6.75 -7.46 -39.77
C GLN A 359 6.15 -7.43 -38.36
N THR A 360 4.90 -6.99 -38.23
CA THR A 360 4.15 -6.97 -36.98
C THR A 360 3.93 -8.39 -36.43
N ARG A 361 3.59 -9.37 -37.28
CA ARG A 361 3.48 -10.79 -36.86
C ARG A 361 4.80 -11.31 -36.30
N LYS A 362 5.92 -11.03 -36.97
CA LYS A 362 7.26 -11.47 -36.51
C LYS A 362 7.58 -10.94 -35.11
N ILE A 363 7.36 -9.65 -34.86
CA ILE A 363 7.59 -9.01 -33.56
C ILE A 363 6.67 -9.60 -32.49
N ALA A 364 5.40 -9.85 -32.81
CA ALA A 364 4.44 -10.46 -31.88
C ALA A 364 4.88 -11.88 -31.47
N ILE A 365 5.39 -12.68 -32.41
CA ILE A 365 5.93 -14.02 -32.15
C ILE A 365 7.20 -13.94 -31.29
N GLU A 366 8.11 -13.01 -31.58
CA GLU A 366 9.32 -12.78 -30.77
C GLU A 366 8.96 -12.42 -29.33
N LYS A 367 7.99 -11.52 -29.13
CA LYS A 367 7.47 -11.18 -27.79
C LYS A 367 6.87 -12.39 -27.09
N SER A 368 6.10 -13.22 -27.78
CA SER A 368 5.53 -14.46 -27.24
C SER A 368 6.62 -15.44 -26.81
N ARG A 369 7.67 -15.64 -27.62
CA ARG A 369 8.80 -16.52 -27.29
C ARG A 369 9.60 -16.02 -26.09
N ALA A 370 9.73 -14.70 -25.93
CA ALA A 370 10.44 -14.09 -24.81
C ALA A 370 9.60 -14.01 -23.53
N MET A 371 8.34 -14.46 -23.54
CA MET A 371 7.45 -14.35 -22.39
C MET A 371 7.82 -15.37 -21.31
N GLN A 372 7.97 -14.91 -20.07
CA GLN A 372 8.24 -15.80 -18.94
C GLN A 372 6.95 -16.32 -18.31
N SER A 373 6.95 -17.59 -17.93
CA SER A 373 5.85 -18.23 -17.20
C SER A 373 6.25 -18.51 -15.76
N LEU A 374 5.60 -17.82 -14.82
CA LEU A 374 5.80 -17.99 -13.37
C LEU A 374 4.64 -18.81 -12.81
N ILE A 375 4.87 -20.08 -12.49
CA ILE A 375 3.79 -21.05 -12.23
C ILE A 375 3.92 -21.64 -10.82
N GLY A 376 2.82 -21.66 -10.08
CA GLY A 376 2.72 -22.16 -8.73
C GLY A 376 3.32 -21.20 -7.71
N TYR A 377 4.64 -21.27 -7.55
CA TYR A 377 5.36 -20.61 -6.48
C TYR A 377 6.86 -20.45 -6.81
N PRO A 378 7.55 -19.46 -6.21
CA PRO A 378 9.01 -19.35 -6.34
C PRO A 378 9.70 -20.35 -5.41
N ASP A 379 10.68 -21.10 -5.90
CA ASP A 379 11.25 -22.27 -5.22
C ASP A 379 11.84 -21.97 -3.83
N PHE A 380 12.31 -20.75 -3.58
CA PHE A 380 12.90 -20.38 -2.29
C PHE A 380 11.90 -20.48 -1.12
N VAL A 381 10.59 -20.45 -1.37
CA VAL A 381 9.56 -20.59 -0.30
C VAL A 381 9.52 -22.00 0.28
N LEU A 382 10.12 -23.00 -0.38
CA LEU A 382 10.25 -24.35 0.14
C LEU A 382 11.42 -24.49 1.13
N SER A 383 12.35 -23.53 1.17
CA SER A 383 13.54 -23.55 2.04
C SER A 383 13.38 -22.56 3.18
N ASP A 384 13.44 -23.05 4.43
CA ASP A 384 13.37 -22.20 5.63
C ASP A 384 14.52 -21.19 5.69
N GLU A 385 15.74 -21.61 5.34
CA GLU A 385 16.92 -20.73 5.30
C GLU A 385 16.74 -19.57 4.31
N LYS A 386 16.35 -19.86 3.07
CA LYS A 386 16.17 -18.82 2.04
C LYS A 386 14.99 -17.91 2.34
N LEU A 387 13.91 -18.46 2.90
CA LEU A 387 12.76 -17.68 3.33
C LEU A 387 13.13 -16.73 4.49
N ASP A 388 13.92 -17.21 5.45
CA ASP A 388 14.39 -16.40 6.58
C ASP A 388 15.41 -15.33 6.17
N ASP A 389 16.25 -15.61 5.16
CA ASP A 389 17.14 -14.61 4.56
C ASP A 389 16.34 -13.51 3.86
N PHE A 390 15.29 -13.86 3.12
CA PHE A 390 14.40 -12.89 2.47
C PHE A 390 13.77 -11.92 3.48
N TYR A 391 13.37 -12.41 4.65
CA TYR A 391 12.77 -11.60 5.72
C TYR A 391 13.79 -11.11 6.77
N LYS A 392 15.11 -11.15 6.50
CA LYS A 392 16.12 -10.94 7.55
C LYS A 392 16.09 -9.61 8.29
N LEU A 393 15.68 -8.56 7.58
CA LEU A 393 15.57 -7.20 8.09
C LEU A 393 14.23 -6.93 8.79
N LEU A 394 13.27 -7.85 8.73
CA LEU A 394 12.01 -7.76 9.47
C LEU A 394 12.20 -8.39 10.85
N LYS A 395 12.18 -7.57 11.89
CA LYS A 395 12.33 -8.01 13.28
C LYS A 395 11.09 -7.64 14.09
N PHE A 396 10.54 -8.61 14.81
CA PHE A 396 9.53 -8.39 15.83
C PHE A 396 10.17 -8.60 17.20
N GLU A 397 9.86 -7.69 18.12
CA GLU A 397 10.36 -7.72 19.48
C GLU A 397 9.32 -8.35 20.41
N PRO A 398 9.73 -9.02 21.50
CA PRO A 398 8.81 -9.45 22.53
C PRO A 398 7.97 -8.28 23.05
N GLY A 399 6.65 -8.43 23.04
CA GLY A 399 5.71 -7.39 23.48
C GLY A 399 5.25 -6.41 22.40
N ASP A 400 5.71 -6.55 21.15
CA ASP A 400 5.12 -5.81 20.02
C ASP A 400 3.60 -6.01 19.96
N THR A 401 2.87 -4.91 19.88
CA THR A 401 1.43 -4.93 19.63
C THR A 401 1.15 -5.24 18.16
N TYR A 402 -0.11 -5.58 17.84
CA TYR A 402 -0.49 -5.78 16.44
C TYR A 402 -0.23 -4.53 15.59
N ALA A 403 -0.53 -3.33 16.11
CA ALA A 403 -0.27 -2.06 15.43
C ALA A 403 1.24 -1.82 15.17
N ALA A 404 2.10 -2.20 16.13
CA ALA A 404 3.55 -2.15 15.96
C ALA A 404 4.02 -3.12 14.87
N MET A 405 3.50 -4.35 14.82
CA MET A 405 3.81 -5.31 13.74
C MET A 405 3.34 -4.79 12.36
N VAL A 406 2.17 -4.15 12.29
CA VAL A 406 1.70 -3.48 11.06
C VAL A 406 2.68 -2.39 10.63
N GLN A 407 3.16 -1.55 11.55
CA GLN A 407 4.14 -0.51 11.25
C GLN A 407 5.46 -1.09 10.75
N LYS A 408 6.03 -2.07 11.47
CA LYS A 408 7.32 -2.68 11.14
C LYS A 408 7.28 -3.41 9.78
N THR A 409 6.20 -4.12 9.49
CA THR A 409 6.02 -4.78 8.17
C THR A 409 5.86 -3.76 7.05
N THR A 410 5.17 -2.65 7.30
CA THR A 410 5.02 -1.55 6.33
C THR A 410 6.36 -0.89 6.02
N LYS A 411 7.12 -0.49 7.05
CA LYS A 411 8.45 0.09 6.88
C LYS A 411 9.42 -0.87 6.19
N TRP A 412 9.45 -2.14 6.58
CA TRP A 412 10.28 -3.15 5.92
C TRP A 412 9.95 -3.29 4.43
N LYS A 413 8.65 -3.28 4.07
CA LYS A 413 8.23 -3.36 2.66
C LYS A 413 8.66 -2.12 1.87
N GLN A 414 8.50 -0.94 2.46
CA GLN A 414 8.93 0.34 1.86
C GLN A 414 10.44 0.38 1.66
N ASP A 415 11.21 0.01 2.67
CA ASP A 415 12.68 -0.02 2.61
C ASP A 415 13.18 -0.99 1.55
N ARG A 416 12.56 -2.18 1.48
CA ARG A 416 12.84 -3.13 0.41
C ARG A 416 12.51 -2.53 -0.95
N ALA A 417 11.38 -1.84 -1.11
CA ALA A 417 11.03 -1.21 -2.38
C ALA A 417 12.06 -0.17 -2.83
N PHE A 418 12.57 0.66 -1.91
CA PHE A 418 13.64 1.63 -2.22
C PHE A 418 14.98 0.97 -2.54
N ARG A 419 15.40 -0.07 -1.80
CA ARG A 419 16.66 -0.79 -2.10
C ARG A 419 16.69 -1.37 -3.50
N ARG A 420 15.53 -1.71 -4.05
CA ARG A 420 15.41 -2.20 -5.44
C ARG A 420 15.81 -1.17 -6.50
N LEU A 421 15.97 0.11 -6.17
CA LEU A 421 16.46 1.14 -7.09
C LEU A 421 17.87 0.82 -7.59
N ILE A 422 18.72 0.26 -6.72
CA ILE A 422 20.12 -0.07 -7.03
C ILE A 422 20.34 -1.56 -7.31
N GLU A 423 19.31 -2.39 -7.15
CA GLU A 423 19.36 -3.82 -7.47
C GLU A 423 18.97 -4.09 -8.93
N PRO A 424 19.57 -5.10 -9.57
CA PRO A 424 19.14 -5.53 -10.89
C PRO A 424 17.66 -5.96 -10.90
N VAL A 425 17.02 -5.85 -12.07
CA VAL A 425 15.66 -6.33 -12.24
C VAL A 425 15.63 -7.85 -12.38
N ASP A 426 15.19 -8.53 -11.32
CA ASP A 426 14.82 -9.94 -11.36
C ASP A 426 13.42 -10.13 -11.96
N LYS A 427 13.38 -10.76 -13.14
CA LYS A 427 12.13 -11.09 -13.84
C LYS A 427 11.42 -12.31 -13.26
N SER A 428 12.14 -13.15 -12.49
CA SER A 428 11.60 -14.33 -11.82
C SER A 428 10.86 -14.00 -10.51
N ASP A 429 10.98 -12.76 -10.02
CA ASP A 429 10.26 -12.27 -8.84
C ASP A 429 8.74 -12.31 -9.06
N PHE A 430 8.05 -13.21 -8.35
CA PHE A 430 6.59 -13.37 -8.40
C PHE A 430 5.87 -12.09 -7.99
N GLY A 431 6.36 -11.41 -6.95
CA GLY A 431 5.77 -10.19 -6.39
C GLY A 431 4.42 -10.36 -5.70
N ILE A 432 3.84 -11.56 -5.70
CA ILE A 432 2.51 -11.90 -5.17
C ILE A 432 2.56 -13.20 -4.38
N SER A 433 1.56 -13.42 -3.51
CA SER A 433 1.42 -14.68 -2.78
C SER A 433 1.00 -15.81 -3.71
N SER A 434 1.59 -16.98 -3.53
CA SER A 434 1.18 -18.22 -4.19
C SER A 434 -0.21 -18.69 -3.72
N SER A 435 -0.70 -18.16 -2.58
CA SER A 435 -2.06 -18.41 -2.08
C SER A 435 -3.15 -17.51 -2.69
N THR A 436 -2.82 -16.68 -3.68
CA THR A 436 -3.78 -15.80 -4.37
C THR A 436 -4.57 -16.54 -5.45
N VAL A 437 -5.90 -16.49 -5.40
CA VAL A 437 -6.77 -17.06 -6.43
C VAL A 437 -6.99 -16.04 -7.55
N ASN A 438 -6.00 -15.88 -8.43
CA ASN A 438 -6.06 -15.00 -9.61
C ASN A 438 -4.92 -15.35 -10.58
N ALA A 439 -4.84 -14.72 -11.76
CA ALA A 439 -3.70 -14.77 -12.66
C ALA A 439 -3.34 -13.36 -13.15
N PHE A 440 -2.07 -13.15 -13.52
CA PHE A 440 -1.56 -11.82 -13.81
C PHE A 440 -0.66 -11.79 -15.05
N TYR A 441 -0.70 -10.69 -15.81
CA TYR A 441 0.28 -10.36 -16.84
C TYR A 441 1.02 -9.08 -16.45
N SER A 442 2.35 -9.08 -16.60
CA SER A 442 3.19 -7.89 -16.45
C SER A 442 3.77 -7.50 -17.81
N SER A 443 3.40 -6.33 -18.31
CA SER A 443 3.95 -5.78 -19.56
C SER A 443 5.45 -5.45 -19.43
N LEU A 444 5.87 -4.91 -18.28
CA LEU A 444 7.26 -4.51 -18.02
C LEU A 444 8.22 -5.70 -17.89
N LYS A 445 7.74 -6.82 -17.32
CA LYS A 445 8.54 -8.06 -17.24
C LYS A 445 8.37 -8.94 -18.48
N ASN A 446 7.33 -8.71 -19.28
CA ASN A 446 6.81 -9.65 -20.27
C ASN A 446 6.62 -11.05 -19.66
N SER A 447 5.84 -11.13 -18.59
CA SER A 447 5.62 -12.38 -17.85
C SER A 447 4.15 -12.62 -17.55
N ILE A 448 3.76 -13.89 -17.52
CA ILE A 448 2.48 -14.37 -17.00
C ILE A 448 2.72 -15.12 -15.69
N THR A 449 1.85 -14.89 -14.71
CA THR A 449 1.96 -15.49 -13.37
C THR A 449 0.67 -16.20 -12.99
N PHE A 450 0.80 -17.49 -12.64
CA PHE A 450 -0.26 -18.34 -12.13
C PHE A 450 0.12 -18.84 -10.73
N PRO A 451 -0.29 -18.16 -9.65
CA PRO A 451 -0.13 -18.64 -8.28
C PRO A 451 -0.69 -20.05 -8.06
N ALA A 452 -0.13 -20.80 -7.12
CA ALA A 452 -0.57 -22.15 -6.77
C ALA A 452 -2.08 -22.24 -6.51
N ALA A 453 -2.66 -21.26 -5.82
CA ALA A 453 -4.08 -21.27 -5.47
C ALA A 453 -5.05 -21.01 -6.64
N VAL A 454 -4.60 -20.61 -7.83
CA VAL A 454 -5.48 -20.59 -9.02
C VAL A 454 -5.51 -21.95 -9.72
N LEU A 455 -4.51 -22.80 -9.47
CA LEU A 455 -4.35 -24.13 -10.05
C LEU A 455 -5.07 -25.19 -9.20
N GLN A 456 -6.34 -24.96 -8.92
CA GLN A 456 -7.22 -25.86 -8.18
C GLN A 456 -8.65 -25.80 -8.73
N SER A 457 -9.47 -26.79 -8.37
CA SER A 457 -10.88 -26.86 -8.77
C SER A 457 -11.66 -25.60 -8.32
N PRO A 458 -12.58 -25.07 -9.15
CA PRO A 458 -13.05 -25.62 -10.43
C PRO A 458 -12.23 -25.18 -11.65
N LEU A 459 -11.17 -24.40 -11.48
CA LEU A 459 -10.42 -23.83 -12.60
C LEU A 459 -9.42 -24.82 -13.21
N PHE A 460 -8.81 -25.67 -12.38
CA PHE A 460 -7.81 -26.64 -12.82
C PHE A 460 -7.83 -27.87 -11.92
N ASP A 461 -7.83 -29.04 -12.54
CA ASP A 461 -7.48 -30.32 -11.91
C ASP A 461 -6.90 -31.20 -13.01
N ARG A 462 -5.72 -31.77 -12.78
CA ARG A 462 -5.05 -32.61 -13.77
C ARG A 462 -5.83 -33.88 -14.15
N SER A 463 -6.83 -34.26 -13.36
CA SER A 463 -7.73 -35.39 -13.63
C SER A 463 -8.97 -35.01 -14.43
N PHE A 464 -9.26 -33.72 -14.62
CA PHE A 464 -10.37 -33.28 -15.46
C PHE A 464 -10.08 -33.55 -16.94
N PRO A 465 -11.13 -33.70 -17.77
CA PRO A 465 -10.96 -33.81 -19.23
C PRO A 465 -10.15 -32.62 -19.78
N LYS A 466 -9.14 -32.91 -20.59
CA LYS A 466 -8.30 -31.92 -21.28
C LYS A 466 -9.06 -31.18 -22.38
#